data_AF-K7F031-F1
#
_entry.id   AF-K7F031-F1
#
_cell.length_a   1.000
_cell.length_b   1.000
_cell.length_c   1.000
_cell.angle_alpha   90.00
_cell.angle_beta   90.00
_cell.angle_gamma   90.00
#
_symmetry.space_group_name_H-M   'P 1'
#
loop_
_entity.id
_entity.type
_entity.pdbx_description
1 polymer ?
#
loop_
_entity_poly.entity_id
_entity_poly.type
_entity_poly.pdbx_seq_one_letter_code
_entity_poly.pdbx_strand_id
1 'polypeptide(L)'
;GDVINLGDRQLTVMHMPGHSRGSICLHDRDQKILFSGDVVYDGSMIDWLPYSKISDYVTTCERLIELVDRGLVEKVLPGHFNTFGAERLYRLASNYISNAGVCHKVSTCAMRSIASLALRVTNSRVTS
;
A
#
# COMPACT_ATOMS: atom_id res chain seq x y z
N GLY A 1 -7.92 15.28 5.10
CA GLY A 1 -8.56 14.34 4.16
C GLY A 1 -10.05 14.59 4.22
N ASP A 2 -10.73 14.25 3.14
CA ASP A 2 -12.18 14.45 3.03
C ASP A 2 -12.95 13.36 3.78
N VAL A 3 -14.26 13.54 3.92
CA VAL A 3 -15.17 12.55 4.51
C VAL A 3 -16.21 12.17 3.46
N ILE A 4 -16.36 10.88 3.20
CA ILE A 4 -17.44 10.33 2.39
C ILE A 4 -18.58 9.98 3.34
N ASN A 5 -19.70 10.68 3.20
CA ASN A 5 -20.91 10.44 3.97
C ASN A 5 -21.84 9.51 3.18
N LEU A 6 -22.15 8.35 3.76
CA LEU A 6 -23.04 7.33 3.18
C LEU A 6 -24.42 7.31 3.86
N GLY A 7 -24.71 8.29 4.72
CA GLY A 7 -25.92 8.39 5.53
C GLY A 7 -25.65 7.97 6.97
N ASP A 8 -25.74 6.67 7.25
CA ASP A 8 -25.51 6.08 8.56
C ASP A 8 -24.02 5.76 8.84
N ARG A 9 -23.16 5.98 7.85
CA ARG A 9 -21.73 5.66 7.91
C ARG A 9 -20.87 6.77 7.31
N GLN A 10 -19.77 7.08 7.97
CA GLN A 10 -18.79 8.06 7.50
C GLN A 10 -17.43 7.41 7.30
N LEU A 11 -16.84 7.62 6.13
CA LEU A 11 -15.50 7.13 5.81
C LEU A 11 -14.54 8.32 5.65
N THR A 12 -13.52 8.39 6.52
CA THR A 12 -12.44 9.37 6.38
C THR A 12 -11.51 8.93 5.27
N VAL A 13 -11.29 9.78 4.27
CA VAL A 13 -10.27 9.57 3.23
C VAL A 13 -8.90 9.91 3.80
N MET A 14 -8.01 8.92 3.83
CA MET A 14 -6.63 9.07 4.27
C MET A 14 -5.71 8.92 3.08
N HIS A 15 -5.04 10.00 2.66
CA HIS A 15 -3.96 9.89 1.67
C HIS A 15 -2.79 9.11 2.26
N MET A 16 -2.39 8.03 1.59
CA MET A 16 -1.42 7.03 2.06
C MET A 16 -0.49 6.63 0.90
N PRO A 17 0.37 7.55 0.42
CA PRO A 17 1.24 7.31 -0.72
C PRO A 17 2.32 6.27 -0.38
N GLY A 18 2.87 5.62 -1.40
CA GLY A 18 3.95 4.65 -1.22
C GLY A 18 3.91 3.59 -2.30
N HIS A 19 2.86 2.76 -2.28
CA HIS A 19 2.55 1.84 -3.38
C HIS A 19 2.33 2.61 -4.69
N SER A 20 1.52 3.68 -4.64
CA SER A 20 1.37 4.67 -5.70
C SER A 20 1.32 6.09 -5.10
N ARG A 21 1.46 7.11 -5.95
CA ARG A 21 1.34 8.53 -5.55
C ARG A 21 -0.06 8.89 -5.05
N GLY A 22 -1.08 8.23 -5.60
CA GLY A 22 -2.50 8.50 -5.34
C GLY A 22 -3.15 7.53 -4.37
N SER A 23 -2.38 6.63 -3.75
CA SER A 23 -2.92 5.63 -2.84
C SER A 23 -3.63 6.29 -1.65
N ILE A 24 -4.82 5.76 -1.32
CA ILE A 24 -5.63 6.19 -0.19
C ILE A 24 -6.10 4.97 0.61
N CYS A 25 -6.36 5.18 1.89
CA CYS A 25 -7.21 4.30 2.67
C CYS A 25 -8.54 5.00 2.98
N LEU A 26 -9.60 4.23 3.17
CA LEU A 26 -10.86 4.73 3.74
C LEU A 26 -10.99 4.19 5.16
N HIS A 27 -11.11 5.08 6.13
CA HIS A 27 -11.16 4.73 7.54
C HIS A 27 -12.55 4.97 8.11
N ASP A 28 -13.19 3.90 8.53
CA ASP A 28 -14.36 3.94 9.40
C ASP A 28 -13.88 3.93 10.85
N ARG A 29 -13.99 5.07 11.52
CA ARG A 29 -13.54 5.26 12.90
C ARG A 29 -14.45 4.56 13.90
N ASP A 30 -15.75 4.57 13.65
CA ASP A 30 -16.76 4.07 14.59
C ASP A 30 -16.70 2.54 14.67
N GLN A 31 -16.50 1.89 13.53
CA GLN A 31 -16.32 0.43 13.45
C GLN A 31 -14.85 0.00 13.52
N LYS A 32 -13.91 0.94 13.58
CA LYS A 32 -12.45 0.69 13.55
C LYS A 32 -12.03 -0.20 12.37
N ILE A 33 -12.61 0.07 11.21
CA ILE A 33 -12.33 -0.66 9.96
C ILE A 33 -11.49 0.22 9.03
N LEU A 34 -10.41 -0.35 8.50
CA LEU A 34 -9.59 0.27 7.46
C LEU A 34 -9.75 -0.46 6.13
N PHE A 35 -10.31 0.20 5.12
CA PHE A 35 -10.22 -0.26 3.74
C PHE A 35 -8.90 0.24 3.16
N SER A 36 -7.93 -0.65 3.00
CA SER A 36 -6.55 -0.27 2.68
C SER A 36 -6.21 -0.26 1.18
N GLY A 37 -7.05 -0.87 0.34
CA GLY A 37 -6.69 -1.12 -1.05
C GLY A 37 -5.32 -1.81 -1.14
N ASP A 38 -4.43 -1.27 -1.96
CA ASP A 38 -3.08 -1.82 -2.16
C ASP A 38 -2.02 -1.16 -1.26
N VAL A 39 -2.43 -0.32 -0.29
CA VAL A 39 -1.51 0.27 0.69
C VAL A 39 -0.93 -0.81 1.59
N VAL A 40 -1.76 -1.75 2.05
CA VAL A 40 -1.31 -2.88 2.87
C VAL A 40 -2.28 -4.04 2.72
N TYR A 41 -1.72 -5.23 2.57
CA TYR A 41 -2.44 -6.50 2.47
C TYR A 41 -1.55 -7.62 3.02
N ASP A 42 -2.14 -8.78 3.32
CA ASP A 42 -1.43 -9.90 3.93
C ASP A 42 -0.54 -10.66 2.91
N GLY A 43 0.51 -9.98 2.44
CA GLY A 43 1.44 -10.46 1.44
C GLY A 43 2.63 -9.50 1.28
N SER A 44 3.40 -9.69 0.21
CA SER A 44 4.54 -8.82 -0.08
C SER A 44 4.06 -7.44 -0.56
N MET A 45 4.37 -6.40 0.21
CA MET A 45 4.07 -5.01 -0.17
C MET A 45 4.93 -4.58 -1.36
N ILE A 46 4.28 -4.15 -2.44
CA ILE A 46 4.91 -3.85 -3.73
C ILE A 46 5.29 -2.37 -3.80
N ASP A 47 6.57 -2.10 -4.00
CA ASP A 47 7.17 -0.76 -4.04
C ASP A 47 8.20 -0.56 -5.16
N TRP A 48 8.23 -1.46 -6.17
CA TRP A 48 9.11 -1.39 -7.35
C TRP A 48 8.42 -0.90 -8.63
N LEU A 49 7.14 -0.56 -8.56
CA LEU A 49 6.40 -0.06 -9.73
C LEU A 49 6.83 1.38 -10.07
N PRO A 50 6.61 1.84 -11.32
CA PRO A 50 7.10 3.15 -11.79
C PRO A 50 6.74 4.36 -10.93
N TYR A 51 5.64 4.29 -10.18
CA TYR A 51 5.13 5.38 -9.34
C TYR A 51 5.20 5.09 -7.85
N SER A 52 5.86 3.99 -7.45
CA SER A 52 6.11 3.70 -6.05
C SER A 52 7.25 4.58 -5.52
N LYS A 53 7.15 4.98 -4.25
CA LYS A 53 8.18 5.79 -3.58
C LYS A 53 8.39 5.28 -2.16
N ILE A 54 9.54 4.62 -1.95
CA ILE A 54 9.88 3.93 -0.70
C ILE A 54 9.80 4.87 0.51
N SER A 55 10.34 6.11 0.39
CA SER A 55 10.28 7.08 1.49
C SER A 55 8.86 7.40 1.92
N ASP A 56 7.95 7.55 0.95
CA ASP A 56 6.55 7.87 1.22
C ASP A 56 5.85 6.65 1.84
N TYR A 57 6.20 5.45 1.36
CA TYR A 57 5.66 4.20 1.89
C TYR A 57 6.09 3.96 3.34
N VAL A 58 7.34 4.24 3.69
CA VAL A 58 7.82 4.19 5.09
C VAL A 58 6.99 5.12 5.98
N THR A 59 6.79 6.38 5.58
CA THR A 59 5.93 7.31 6.32
C THR A 59 4.48 6.84 6.41
N THR A 60 3.95 6.19 5.37
CA THR A 60 2.64 5.57 5.42
C THR A 60 2.58 4.39 6.39
N CYS A 61 3.61 3.54 6.45
CA CYS A 61 3.69 2.45 7.42
C CYS A 61 3.78 2.95 8.87
N GLU A 62 4.52 4.03 9.12
CA GLU A 62 4.57 4.68 10.45
C GLU A 62 3.17 5.16 10.87
N ARG A 63 2.42 5.77 9.95
CA ARG A 63 1.04 6.21 10.21
C ARG A 63 0.08 5.03 10.42
N LEU A 64 0.27 3.91 9.73
CA LEU A 64 -0.51 2.69 9.96
C LEU A 64 -0.26 2.12 11.36
N ILE A 65 0.99 2.15 11.83
CA ILE A 65 1.35 1.76 13.20
C ILE A 65 0.67 2.68 14.21
N GLU A 66 0.71 4.00 14.00
CA GLU A 66 0.05 4.97 14.89
C GLU A 66 -1.47 4.70 15.02
N LEU A 67 -2.14 4.32 13.91
CA LEU A 67 -3.56 3.95 13.95
C LEU A 67 -3.81 2.71 14.82
N VAL A 68 -2.91 1.73 14.78
CA VAL A 68 -3.00 0.51 15.61
C VAL A 68 -2.74 0.85 17.08
N ASP A 69 -1.66 1.60 17.38
CA ASP A 69 -1.27 1.96 18.74
C ASP A 69 -2.35 2.80 19.45
N ARG A 70 -3.07 3.63 18.70
CA ARG A 70 -4.19 4.43 19.20
C ARG A 70 -5.51 3.65 19.30
N GLY A 71 -5.52 2.36 18.95
CA GLY A 71 -6.72 1.52 18.96
C GLY A 71 -7.81 1.97 17.99
N LEU A 72 -7.42 2.64 16.89
CA LEU A 72 -8.33 3.20 15.89
C LEU A 72 -8.65 2.22 14.76
N VAL A 73 -7.91 1.11 14.65
CA VAL A 73 -8.12 0.05 13.66
C VAL A 73 -8.08 -1.29 14.38
N GLU A 74 -9.13 -2.10 14.18
CA GLU A 74 -9.22 -3.48 14.65
C GLU A 74 -9.26 -4.46 13.48
N LYS A 75 -9.79 -4.05 12.33
CA LYS A 75 -9.95 -4.89 11.13
C LYS A 75 -9.54 -4.15 9.85
N VAL A 76 -8.83 -4.84 8.98
CA VAL A 76 -8.37 -4.34 7.67
C VAL A 76 -9.04 -5.13 6.54
N LEU A 77 -9.60 -4.40 5.58
CA LEU A 77 -10.18 -4.92 4.34
C LEU A 77 -9.27 -4.50 3.16
N PRO A 78 -8.33 -5.36 2.76
CA PRO A 78 -7.40 -5.04 1.67
C PRO A 78 -8.03 -5.18 0.28
N GLY A 79 -7.35 -4.61 -0.73
CA GLY A 79 -7.71 -4.81 -2.14
C GLY A 79 -7.42 -6.23 -2.66
N HIS A 80 -6.50 -6.94 -2.00
CA HIS A 80 -6.10 -8.31 -2.31
C HIS A 80 -5.97 -9.15 -1.03
N PHE A 81 -6.05 -10.48 -1.18
CA PHE A 81 -5.95 -11.45 -0.09
C PHE A 81 -7.11 -11.35 0.92
N ASN A 82 -6.97 -12.03 2.07
CA ASN A 82 -7.99 -12.10 3.10
C ASN A 82 -7.95 -10.88 4.03
N THR A 83 -9.08 -10.61 4.69
CA THR A 83 -9.15 -9.63 5.78
C THR A 83 -8.30 -10.06 6.96
N PHE A 84 -7.70 -9.10 7.67
CA PHE A 84 -6.84 -9.36 8.83
C PHE A 84 -7.03 -8.33 9.93
N GLY A 85 -6.47 -8.60 11.12
CA GLY A 85 -6.60 -7.76 12.31
C GLY A 85 -5.44 -6.79 12.53
N ALA A 86 -5.60 -5.91 13.52
CA ALA A 86 -4.64 -4.87 13.90
C ALA A 86 -3.22 -5.40 14.19
N GLU A 87 -3.10 -6.55 14.85
CA GLU A 87 -1.79 -7.16 15.13
C GLU A 87 -1.04 -7.51 13.84
N ARG A 88 -1.75 -8.06 12.85
CA ARG A 88 -1.15 -8.37 11.55
C ARG A 88 -0.79 -7.09 10.80
N LEU A 89 -1.62 -6.05 10.86
CA LEU A 89 -1.31 -4.72 10.31
C LEU A 89 0.00 -4.17 10.89
N TYR A 90 0.14 -4.16 12.21
CA TYR A 90 1.34 -3.70 12.90
C TYR A 90 2.58 -4.45 12.43
N ARG A 91 2.51 -5.79 12.36
CA ARG A 91 3.63 -6.64 11.91
C ARG A 91 4.01 -6.35 10.46
N LEU A 92 3.06 -6.23 9.55
CA LEU A 92 3.31 -5.94 8.13
C LEU A 92 3.99 -4.58 7.95
N ALA A 93 3.46 -3.54 8.59
CA ALA A 93 4.02 -2.19 8.54
C ALA A 93 5.44 -2.12 9.14
N SER A 94 5.63 -2.71 10.34
CA SER A 94 6.93 -2.74 11.02
C SER A 94 7.98 -3.52 10.22
N ASN A 95 7.58 -4.65 9.64
CA ASN A 95 8.46 -5.45 8.80
C ASN A 95 8.89 -4.67 7.56
N TYR A 96 7.99 -3.92 6.93
CA TYR A 96 8.37 -3.09 5.79
C TYR A 96 9.37 -2.01 6.16
N ILE A 97 9.12 -1.26 7.23
CA ILE A 97 10.06 -0.23 7.72
C ILE A 97 11.45 -0.84 7.97
N SER A 98 11.50 -2.02 8.58
CA SER A 98 12.76 -2.70 8.93
C SER A 98 13.54 -3.22 7.72
N ASN A 99 12.84 -3.51 6.61
CA ASN A 99 13.44 -4.06 5.38
C ASN A 99 13.50 -3.07 4.21
N ALA A 100 12.95 -1.87 4.39
CA ALA A 100 12.88 -0.84 3.37
C ALA A 100 14.29 -0.53 2.84
N GLY A 101 14.50 -0.74 1.55
CA GLY A 101 15.78 -0.51 0.88
C GLY A 101 16.77 -1.69 0.87
N VAL A 102 16.53 -2.77 1.63
CA VAL A 102 17.41 -3.96 1.66
C VAL A 102 16.97 -5.02 0.64
N CYS A 103 15.67 -5.31 0.54
CA CYS A 103 15.15 -6.35 -0.34
C CYS A 103 15.17 -5.96 -1.84
N HIS A 104 15.38 -4.68 -2.16
CA HIS A 104 15.08 -4.14 -3.50
C HIS A 104 16.24 -3.90 -4.44
N LYS A 105 17.49 -4.05 -3.99
CA LYS A 105 18.63 -3.86 -4.90
C LYS A 105 18.91 -5.08 -5.77
N VAL A 106 18.58 -6.28 -5.30
CA VAL A 106 19.03 -7.52 -5.95
C VAL A 106 18.09 -7.94 -7.10
N SER A 107 16.78 -7.75 -6.97
CA SER A 107 15.80 -8.18 -8.00
C SER A 107 15.47 -7.09 -9.04
N THR A 108 15.46 -5.83 -8.62
CA THR A 108 14.84 -4.73 -9.39
C THR A 108 15.70 -4.23 -10.55
N CYS A 109 17.04 -4.31 -10.45
CA CYS A 109 17.92 -4.06 -11.60
C CYS A 109 17.69 -5.09 -12.74
N ALA A 110 17.48 -6.36 -12.38
CA ALA A 110 17.23 -7.41 -13.35
C ALA A 110 15.83 -7.27 -13.98
N MET A 111 14.79 -7.05 -13.17
CA MET A 111 13.41 -6.96 -13.67
C MET A 111 13.10 -5.67 -14.45
N ARG A 112 13.67 -4.51 -14.07
CA ARG A 112 13.47 -3.25 -14.82
C ARG A 112 13.99 -3.35 -16.25
N SER A 113 15.13 -4.01 -16.44
CA SER A 113 15.73 -4.24 -17.76
C SER A 113 14.82 -5.12 -18.62
N ILE A 114 14.26 -6.19 -18.03
CA ILE A 114 13.36 -7.12 -18.72
C ILE A 114 12.03 -6.46 -19.09
N ALA A 115 11.39 -5.75 -18.16
CA ALA A 115 10.12 -5.07 -18.41
C ALA A 115 10.25 -3.97 -19.47
N SER A 116 11.34 -3.19 -19.43
CA SER A 116 11.60 -2.16 -20.43
C SER A 116 11.85 -2.75 -21.82
N LEU A 117 12.54 -3.90 -21.89
CA LEU A 117 12.76 -4.61 -23.15
C LEU A 117 11.45 -5.20 -23.70
N ALA A 118 10.64 -5.83 -22.85
CA ALA A 118 9.35 -6.39 -23.23
C ALA A 118 8.40 -5.31 -23.79
N LEU A 119 8.32 -4.15 -23.12
CA LEU A 119 7.51 -3.01 -23.57
C LEU A 119 8.02 -2.41 -24.88
N ARG A 120 9.34 -2.39 -25.13
CA ARG A 120 9.88 -1.98 -26.43
C ARG A 120 9.50 -2.97 -27.52
N VAL A 121 9.67 -4.27 -27.28
CA VAL A 121 9.38 -5.31 -28.27
C VAL A 121 7.90 -5.34 -28.65
N THR A 122 6.99 -5.15 -27.69
CA THR A 122 5.55 -5.09 -27.99
C THR A 122 5.18 -3.84 -28.77
N ASN A 123 5.80 -2.69 -28.48
CA ASN A 123 5.52 -1.45 -29.20
C ASN A 123 6.06 -1.46 -30.65
N SER A 124 7.20 -2.12 -30.90
CA SER A 124 7.76 -2.26 -32.26
C SER A 124 6.93 -3.15 -33.19
N ARG A 125 6.08 -4.03 -32.63
CA ARG A 125 5.22 -4.95 -33.41
C ARG A 125 3.90 -4.33 -33.85
N VAL A 126 3.54 -3.16 -33.31
CA VAL A 126 2.29 -2.45 -33.66
C VAL A 126 2.54 -1.40 -34.76
N THR A 127 3.79 -1.07 -35.06
CA THR A 127 4.19 -0.07 -36.06
C THR A 127 4.85 -0.65 -37.32
N SER A 128 4.66 -1.95 -37.59
CA SER A 128 5.13 -2.61 -38.82
C SER A 128 3.97 -3.04 -39.70
#